data_AF-A0A1W2BNL6-F1
#
_entry.id   AF-A0A1W2BNL6-F1
#
_cell.length_a   1.000
_cell.length_b   1.000
_cell.length_c   1.000
_cell.angle_alpha   90.00
_cell.angle_beta   90.00
_cell.angle_gamma   90.00
#
_symmetry.space_group_name_H-M   'P 1'
#
loop_
_entity.id
_entity.type
_entity.pdbx_description
1 polymer ?
#
loop_
_entity_poly.entity_id
_entity_poly.type
_entity_poly.pdbx_seq_one_letter_code
_entity_poly.pdbx_strand_id
1 'polypeptide(L)' 'MMNGILMSAGIDALSIPTNKAQLFNEKMVRFYLDKDATEMMDFLVNCHLDTKN' A
#
# COMPACT_ATOMS: atom_id res chain seq x y z
N MET A 1 9.32 -7.90 -1.15
CA MET A 1 8.56 -9.14 -0.86
C MET A 1 7.07 -9.02 -1.21
N MET A 2 6.39 -7.89 -0.95
CA MET A 2 4.96 -7.70 -1.30
C MET A 2 4.68 -7.65 -2.81
N ASN A 3 5.45 -6.88 -3.58
CA ASN A 3 5.29 -6.84 -5.05
C ASN A 3 5.55 -8.19 -5.73
N GLY A 4 6.41 -9.04 -5.16
CA GLY A 4 6.64 -10.38 -5.70
C GLY A 4 5.41 -11.30 -5.59
N ILE A 5 4.65 -11.19 -4.50
CA ILE A 5 3.40 -11.94 -4.32
C ILE A 5 2.32 -11.38 -5.24
N LEU A 6 2.21 -10.05 -5.34
CA LEU A 6 1.22 -9.38 -6.20
C LEU A 6 1.45 -9.69 -7.69
N MET A 7 2.69 -9.61 -8.16
CA MET A 7 3.04 -9.96 -9.54
C MET A 7 2.80 -11.43 -9.84
N SER A 8 3.04 -12.32 -8.88
CA SER A 8 2.73 -13.75 -9.03
C SER A 8 1.22 -14.04 -9.07
N ALA A 9 0.40 -13.13 -8.54
CA ALA A 9 -1.06 -13.17 -8.62
C ALA A 9 -1.63 -12.43 -9.85
N GLY A 10 -0.76 -11.94 -10.75
CA GLY A 10 -1.17 -11.16 -11.93
C GLY A 10 -1.65 -9.74 -11.61
N ILE A 11 -1.39 -9.25 -10.40
CA ILE A 11 -1.71 -7.89 -9.97
C ILE A 11 -0.48 -7.01 -10.21
N ASP A 12 -0.67 -5.90 -10.91
CA ASP A 12 0.39 -4.92 -11.18
C ASP A 12 1.07 -4.47 -9.87
N ALA A 13 2.38 -4.21 -9.98
CA ALA A 13 3.16 -3.78 -8.84
C ALA A 13 2.54 -2.51 -8.22
N LEU A 14 2.28 -2.57 -6.90
CA LEU A 14 1.92 -1.39 -6.16
C LEU A 14 3.19 -0.56 -5.95
N SER A 15 3.21 0.63 -6.52
CA SER A 15 4.22 1.64 -6.24
C SER A 15 3.61 2.71 -5.35
N ILE A 16 4.25 2.98 -4.21
CA ILE A 16 3.82 4.07 -3.34
C ILE A 16 4.41 5.37 -3.90
N PRO A 17 3.58 6.38 -4.23
CA PRO A 17 4.08 7.68 -4.69
C PRO A 17 5.05 8.30 -3.68
N THR A 18 6.14 8.90 -4.15
CA THR A 18 7.18 9.50 -3.29
C THR A 18 6.62 10.53 -2.30
N ASN A 19 5.61 11.30 -2.71
CA ASN A 19 4.93 12.28 -1.86
C ASN A 19 4.00 11.65 -0.78
N LYS A 20 3.70 10.36 -0.87
CA LYS A 20 2.87 9.62 0.10
C LYS A 20 3.68 8.63 0.96
N ALA A 21 5.01 8.59 0.79
CA ALA A 21 5.89 7.67 1.52
C ALA A 21 5.85 7.87 3.05
N GLN A 22 5.79 9.13 3.51
CA GLN A 22 5.66 9.43 4.94
C GLN A 22 4.35 8.89 5.52
N LEU A 23 3.24 9.10 4.80
CA LEU A 23 1.91 8.63 5.20
C LEU A 23 1.84 7.09 5.24
N PHE A 24 2.48 6.42 4.29
CA PHE A 24 2.62 4.97 4.29
C PHE A 24 3.34 4.47 5.55
N ASN A 25 4.46 5.10 5.93
CA ASN A 25 5.22 4.72 7.12
C ASN A 25 4.40 4.88 8.40
N GLU A 26 3.67 5.98 8.55
CA GLU A 26 2.81 6.23 9.72
C GLU A 26 1.69 5.19 9.84
N LYS A 27 1.03 4.86 8.73
CA LYS A 27 -0.01 3.82 8.71
C LYS A 27 0.56 2.43 8.97
N MET A 28 1.79 2.14 8.53
CA MET A 28 2.47 0.87 8.84
C MET A 28 2.74 0.74 10.34
N VAL A 29 3.15 1.82 11.01
CA VAL A 29 3.34 1.80 12.47
C VAL A 29 2.03 1.51 13.19
N ARG A 30 0.93 2.16 12.80
CA ARG A 30 -0.41 1.90 13.37
C ARG A 30 -0.85 0.46 13.15
N PHE A 31 -0.71 -0.06 11.93
CA PHE A 31 -0.98 -1.47 11.64
C PHE A 31 -0.18 -2.41 12.55
N TYR A 32 1.10 -2.13 12.78
CA TYR A 32 1.92 -2.98 13.65
C TYR A 32 1.47 -2.98 15.11
N LEU A 33 0.94 -1.86 15.60
CA LEU A 33 0.44 -1.70 16.97
C LEU A 33 -0.95 -2.31 17.13
N ASP A 34 -1.89 -1.92 16.27
CA ASP A 34 -3.31 -2.23 16.43
C ASP A 34 -3.71 -3.55 15.77
N LYS A 35 -2.85 -4.09 14.90
CA LYS A 35 -3.11 -5.25 14.03
C LYS A 35 -4.30 -5.08 13.08
N ASP A 36 -4.83 -3.86 12.96
CA ASP A 36 -5.87 -3.50 12.02
C ASP A 36 -5.26 -2.99 10.70
N ALA A 37 -5.52 -3.73 9.62
CA ALA A 37 -5.02 -3.43 8.29
C ALA A 37 -5.97 -2.53 7.47
N THR A 38 -7.15 -2.19 7.99
CA THR A 38 -8.20 -1.48 7.25
C THR A 38 -7.69 -0.15 6.68
N GLU A 39 -7.04 0.67 7.51
CA GLU A 39 -6.47 1.96 7.08
C GLU A 39 -5.35 1.80 6.04
N MET A 40 -4.55 0.73 6.14
CA MET A 40 -3.46 0.44 5.21
C MET A 40 -3.98 -0.02 3.85
N MET A 41 -4.98 -0.92 3.85
CA MET A 41 -5.56 -1.44 2.61
C MET A 41 -6.27 -0.34 1.82
N ASP A 42 -7.02 0.53 2.49
CA ASP A 42 -7.67 1.68 1.84
C ASP A 42 -6.64 2.63 1.22
N PHE A 43 -5.53 2.89 1.92
CA PHE A 43 -4.43 3.70 1.37
C PHE A 43 -3.79 3.06 0.12
N LEU A 44 -3.58 1.75 0.11
CA LEU A 44 -2.99 1.03 -1.01
C LEU A 44 -3.90 1.02 -2.24
N VAL A 45 -5.21 0.82 -2.06
CA VAL A 45 -6.19 0.88 -3.15
C VAL A 45 -6.22 2.29 -3.76
N ASN A 46 -6.22 3.32 -2.93
CA ASN A 46 -6.16 4.71 -3.40
C ASN A 46 -4.87 5.01 -4.20
N CYS A 47 -3.72 4.43 -3.82
CA CYS A 47 -2.48 4.59 -4.59
C CYS A 47 -2.52 3.85 -5.94
N HIS A 48 -3.20 2.70 -6.03
CA HIS A 48 -3.35 1.96 -7.29
C HIS A 48 -4.22 2.71 -8.30
N LEU A 49 -5.29 3.38 -7.85
CA LEU A 49 -6.16 4.19 -8.72
C LEU A 49 -5.46 5.42 -9.27
N ASP A 50 -4.60 6.06 -8.48
CA ASP A 50 -3.77 7.20 -8.89
C ASP A 50 -2.83 6.84 -10.06
N THR A 51 -2.40 5.58 -10.13
CA THR A 51 -1.50 5.10 -11.19
C THR A 51 -2.22 4.87 -12.54
N LYS A 52 -3.56 4.79 -12.55
CA LYS A 52 -4.38 4.45 -13.74
C LYS A 52 -5.05 5.66 -14.42
N ASN A 53 -4.80 6.90 -13.96
CA ASN A 53 -5.28 8.13 -14.59
C ASN A 53 -4.19 8.84 -15.39
#